data_AF-A0A7X5KQU5-F1
#
_entry.id   AF-A0A7X5KQU5-F1
#
_cell.length_a   1.000
_cell.length_b   1.000
_cell.length_c   1.000
_cell.angle_alpha   90.00
_cell.angle_beta   90.00
_cell.angle_gamma   90.00
#
_symmetry.space_group_name_H-M   'P 1'
#
loop_
_entity.id
_entity.type
_entity.pdbx_description
1 polymer ?
#
loop_
_entity_poly.entity_id
_entity_poly.type
_entity_poly.pdbx_seq_one_letter_code
_entity_poly.pdbx_strand_id
1 'polypeptide(L)'
;MKNVIKKFLNKLKVVCVTLLCMAQTVGAEGIQNSTIATGTRNLIEDITAWMIGISIVVTVLMVVYCLIRRNMADEMDHKKWQQRMTVSLVSGIGAIAASSVINILASYYQ
;
A
#
# COMPACT_ATOMS: atom_id res chain seq x y z
N MET A 1 -20.26 25.03 6.89
CA MET A 1 -19.69 23.70 6.52
C MET A 1 -19.83 23.36 5.03
N LYS A 2 -21.02 23.46 4.41
CA LYS A 2 -21.24 23.08 2.98
C LYS A 2 -20.32 23.81 1.97
N ASN A 3 -19.98 25.07 2.20
CA ASN A 3 -19.10 25.84 1.30
C ASN A 3 -17.62 25.45 1.41
N VAL A 4 -17.18 24.97 2.58
CA VAL A 4 -15.81 24.51 2.80
C VAL A 4 -15.60 23.15 2.14
N ILE A 5 -16.60 22.26 2.27
CA ILE A 5 -16.65 20.95 1.59
C ILE A 5 -16.67 21.12 0.08
N LYS A 6 -17.47 22.04 -0.47
CA LYS A 6 -17.49 22.33 -1.92
C LYS A 6 -16.15 22.85 -2.42
N LYS A 7 -15.47 23.73 -1.68
CA LYS A 7 -14.12 24.21 -2.04
C LYS A 7 -13.10 23.07 -2.03
N PHE A 8 -13.17 22.18 -1.04
CA PHE A 8 -12.30 21.00 -0.97
C PHE A 8 -12.54 20.03 -2.13
N LEU A 9 -13.81 19.75 -2.45
CA LEU A 9 -14.20 18.94 -3.61
C LEU A 9 -13.72 19.54 -4.93
N ASN A 10 -13.80 20.88 -5.07
CA ASN A 10 -13.34 21.54 -6.30
C ASN A 10 -11.81 21.49 -6.43
N LYS A 11 -11.08 21.64 -5.32
CA LYS A 11 -9.61 21.46 -5.32
C LYS A 11 -9.22 20.03 -5.65
N LEU A 12 -9.92 19.04 -5.11
CA LEU A 12 -9.70 17.62 -5.42
C LEU A 12 -9.94 17.33 -6.91
N LYS A 13 -11.02 17.87 -7.49
CA LYS A 13 -11.31 17.74 -8.93
C LYS A 13 -10.22 18.35 -9.80
N VAL A 14 -9.72 19.54 -9.45
CA VAL A 14 -8.63 20.19 -10.17
C VAL A 14 -7.36 19.36 -10.13
N VAL A 15 -7.02 18.79 -8.96
CA VAL A 15 -5.85 17.89 -8.81
C VAL A 15 -6.00 16.63 -9.65
N CYS A 16 -7.17 16.00 -9.68
CA CYS A 16 -7.43 14.83 -10.54
C CYS A 16 -7.32 15.17 -12.02
N VAL A 17 -7.84 16.33 -12.46
CA VAL A 17 -7.76 16.76 -13.86
C VAL A 17 -6.33 17.07 -14.28
N THR A 18 -5.53 17.72 -13.41
CA THR A 18 -4.12 17.98 -13.72
C THR A 18 -3.28 16.70 -13.75
N LEU A 19 -3.61 15.71 -12.92
CA LEU A 19 -2.98 14.37 -12.98
C LEU A 19 -3.33 13.63 -14.28
N LEU A 20 -4.56 13.76 -14.78
CA LEU A 20 -4.98 13.19 -16.05
C LEU A 20 -4.33 13.88 -17.26
N CYS A 21 -4.11 15.20 -17.21
CA CYS A 21 -3.42 15.93 -18.29
C CYS A 21 -1.93 15.61 -18.40
N MET A 22 -1.29 15.22 -17.30
CA MET A 22 0.12 14.75 -17.26
C MET A 22 0.27 13.31 -17.76
N ALA A 23 -0.83 12.56 -17.94
CA ALA A 23 -0.82 11.23 -18.52
C ALA A 23 -0.70 11.33 -20.06
N GLN A 24 0.40 11.89 -20.54
CA GLN A 24 0.79 11.79 -21.94
C GLN A 24 1.29 10.37 -22.18
N THR A 25 0.53 9.57 -22.92
CA THR A 25 1.02 8.28 -23.44
C THR A 25 2.03 8.57 -24.55
N VAL A 26 3.31 8.60 -24.20
CA VAL A 26 4.39 8.60 -25.21
C VAL A 26 4.31 7.26 -25.93
N GLY A 27 3.82 7.27 -27.17
CA GLY A 27 3.80 6.11 -28.04
C GLY A 27 5.21 5.60 -28.26
N ALA A 28 5.55 4.50 -27.59
CA ALA A 28 6.86 3.88 -27.67
C ALA A 28 6.72 2.48 -28.24
N GLU A 29 6.30 2.40 -29.50
CA GLU A 29 6.09 1.15 -30.28
C GLU A 29 7.35 0.26 -30.35
N GLY A 30 8.53 0.74 -29.91
CA GLY A 30 9.76 -0.05 -29.78
C GLY A 30 10.36 -0.18 -28.37
N ILE A 31 9.83 0.53 -27.35
CA ILE A 31 10.43 0.51 -25.99
C ILE A 31 9.83 -0.61 -25.13
N GLN A 32 8.64 -1.08 -25.44
CA GLN A 32 7.97 -2.14 -24.67
C GLN A 32 8.80 -3.43 -24.56
N ASN A 33 9.55 -3.77 -25.63
CA ASN A 33 10.45 -4.93 -25.72
C ASN A 33 11.94 -4.60 -25.48
N SER A 34 12.26 -3.35 -25.14
CA SER A 34 13.64 -2.97 -24.84
C SER A 34 14.06 -3.56 -23.49
N THR A 35 15.29 -4.06 -23.38
CA THR A 35 15.85 -4.66 -22.15
C THR A 35 15.68 -3.77 -20.92
N ILE A 36 15.70 -2.44 -21.09
CA ILE A 36 15.48 -1.46 -20.02
C ILE A 36 14.04 -1.48 -19.51
N ALA A 37 13.05 -1.58 -20.40
CA ALA A 37 11.64 -1.59 -20.02
C ALA A 37 11.25 -2.94 -19.41
N THR A 38 11.75 -4.06 -19.94
CA THR A 38 11.54 -5.38 -19.34
C THR A 38 12.28 -5.52 -18.00
N GLY A 39 13.52 -5.02 -17.90
CA GLY A 39 14.28 -5.04 -16.65
C GLY A 39 13.63 -4.21 -15.55
N THR A 40 13.08 -3.04 -15.89
CA THR A 40 12.35 -2.20 -14.92
C THR A 40 11.06 -2.87 -14.46
N ARG A 41 10.35 -3.58 -15.36
CA ARG A 41 9.15 -4.35 -15.00
C ARG A 41 9.46 -5.48 -14.03
N ASN A 42 10.49 -6.28 -14.32
CA ASN A 42 10.90 -7.37 -13.43
C ASN A 42 11.33 -6.83 -12.06
N LEU A 43 12.03 -5.68 -12.01
CA LEU A 43 12.41 -5.06 -10.75
C LEU A 43 11.20 -4.62 -9.93
N ILE A 44 10.17 -4.05 -10.56
CA ILE A 44 8.94 -3.63 -9.88
C ILE A 44 8.18 -4.86 -9.36
N GLU A 45 8.08 -5.92 -10.16
CA GLU A 45 7.42 -7.15 -9.77
C GLU A 45 8.14 -7.83 -8.60
N ASP A 46 9.47 -7.94 -8.67
CA ASP A 46 10.29 -8.48 -7.58
C ASP A 46 10.16 -7.65 -6.31
N ILE A 47 10.33 -6.33 -6.37
CA ILE A 47 10.21 -5.46 -5.19
C ILE A 47 8.82 -5.59 -4.56
N THR A 48 7.77 -5.68 -5.38
CA THR A 48 6.40 -5.80 -4.86
C THR A 48 6.16 -7.15 -4.18
N ALA A 49 6.70 -8.25 -4.73
CA ALA A 49 6.64 -9.57 -4.12
C ALA A 49 7.40 -9.62 -2.78
N TRP A 50 8.62 -9.06 -2.75
CA TRP A 50 9.43 -8.97 -1.54
C TRP A 50 8.79 -8.08 -0.47
N MET A 51 8.13 -6.98 -0.88
CA MET A 51 7.42 -6.09 0.05
C MET A 51 6.26 -6.81 0.73
N ILE A 52 5.49 -7.62 0.00
CA ILE A 52 4.43 -8.46 0.58
C ILE A 52 5.03 -9.48 1.55
N GLY A 53 6.08 -10.20 1.13
CA GLY A 53 6.73 -11.21 1.96
C GLY A 53 7.22 -10.65 3.29
N ILE A 54 7.94 -9.54 3.28
CA ILE A 54 8.44 -8.87 4.49
C ILE A 54 7.27 -8.35 5.35
N SER A 55 6.23 -7.79 4.72
CA SER A 55 5.07 -7.28 5.47
C SER A 55 4.37 -8.36 6.30
N ILE A 56 4.20 -9.57 5.74
CA ILE A 56 3.59 -10.70 6.43
C ILE A 56 4.47 -11.14 7.59
N VAL A 57 5.78 -11.32 7.35
CA VAL A 57 6.73 -11.76 8.38
C VAL A 57 6.74 -10.79 9.56
N VAL A 58 6.85 -9.48 9.31
CA VAL A 58 6.87 -8.45 10.36
C VAL A 58 5.54 -8.41 11.12
N THR A 59 4.41 -8.52 10.42
CA THR A 59 3.08 -8.51 11.05
C THR A 59 2.90 -9.72 11.96
N VAL A 60 3.26 -10.92 11.50
CA VAL A 60 3.16 -12.15 12.29
C VAL A 60 4.05 -12.07 13.52
N LEU A 61 5.30 -11.62 13.40
CA LEU A 61 6.20 -11.45 14.54
C LEU A 61 5.64 -10.49 15.60
N MET A 62 5.09 -9.35 15.18
CA MET A 62 4.47 -8.38 16.10
C MET A 62 3.21 -8.93 16.77
N VAL A 63 2.38 -9.67 16.04
CA VAL A 63 1.17 -10.30 16.59
C VAL A 63 1.54 -11.39 17.60
N VAL A 64 2.47 -12.28 17.27
CA VAL A 64 2.93 -13.35 18.17
C VAL A 64 3.51 -12.77 19.46
N TYR A 65 4.34 -11.72 19.38
CA TYR A 65 4.84 -11.02 20.56
C TYR A 65 3.72 -10.44 21.43
N CYS A 66 2.74 -9.77 20.81
CA CYS A 66 1.60 -9.21 21.54
C CYS A 66 0.72 -10.29 22.19
N LEU A 67 0.57 -11.47 21.57
CA LEU A 67 -0.20 -12.58 22.12
C LEU A 67 0.43 -13.16 23.39
N ILE A 68 1.75 -13.39 23.38
CA ILE A 68 2.48 -13.90 24.55
C ILE A 68 2.32 -12.92 25.72
N ARG A 69 2.46 -11.62 25.45
CA ARG A 69 2.34 -10.60 26.50
C ARG A 69 0.92 -10.41 26.99
N ARG A 70 -0.08 -10.56 26.11
CA ARG A 70 -1.49 -10.51 26.47
C ARG A 70 -1.87 -11.64 27.42
N ASN A 71 -1.41 -12.86 27.16
CA ASN A 71 -1.73 -14.04 27.98
C ASN A 71 -1.20 -13.93 29.42
N MET A 72 -0.17 -13.14 29.67
CA MET A 72 0.41 -12.93 31.01
C MET A 72 -0.14 -11.71 31.75
N ALA A 73 -1.09 -10.98 31.16
CA ALA A 73 -1.49 -9.66 31.63
C ALA A 73 -2.88 -9.66 32.28
N ASP A 74 -3.11 -8.76 33.24
CA ASP A 74 -4.40 -8.62 33.93
C ASP A 74 -5.49 -8.00 33.01
N GLU A 75 -6.76 -8.00 33.43
CA GLU A 75 -7.92 -7.57 32.61
C GLU A 75 -7.80 -6.14 32.03
N MET A 76 -7.17 -5.21 32.76
CA MET A 76 -6.92 -3.86 32.25
C MET A 76 -5.86 -3.84 31.15
N ASP A 77 -4.82 -4.66 31.26
CA ASP A 77 -3.75 -4.73 30.27
C ASP A 77 -4.18 -5.54 29.05
N HIS A 78 -5.10 -6.49 29.21
CA HIS A 78 -5.73 -7.19 28.09
C HIS A 78 -6.28 -6.22 27.05
N LYS A 79 -7.09 -5.22 27.45
CA LYS A 79 -7.67 -4.25 26.50
C LYS A 79 -6.60 -3.43 25.76
N LYS A 80 -5.54 -3.04 26.46
CA LYS A 80 -4.42 -2.27 25.89
C LYS A 80 -3.62 -3.08 24.88
N TRP A 81 -3.35 -4.35 25.18
CA TRP A 81 -2.65 -5.27 24.28
C TRP A 81 -3.51 -5.71 23.10
N GLN A 82 -4.83 -5.87 23.29
CA GLN A 82 -5.78 -6.11 22.20
C GLN A 82 -5.78 -4.95 21.20
N GLN A 83 -5.88 -3.71 21.68
CA GLN A 83 -5.85 -2.54 20.80
C GLN A 83 -4.54 -2.47 20.00
N ARG A 84 -3.39 -2.77 20.63
CA ARG A 84 -2.09 -2.82 19.94
C ARG A 84 -2.04 -3.91 18.88
N MET A 85 -2.55 -5.10 19.19
CA MET A 85 -2.64 -6.21 18.23
C MET A 85 -3.54 -5.87 17.04
N THR A 86 -4.70 -5.24 17.28
CA THR A 86 -5.61 -4.80 16.21
C THR A 86 -4.95 -3.76 15.30
N VAL A 87 -4.21 -2.79 15.87
CA VAL A 87 -3.48 -1.80 15.07
C VAL A 87 -2.39 -2.46 14.23
N SER A 88 -1.63 -3.42 14.79
CA SER A 88 -0.64 -4.19 14.02
C SER A 88 -1.27 -4.99 12.88
N LEU A 89 -2.44 -5.62 13.12
CA LEU A 89 -3.18 -6.34 12.08
C LEU A 89 -3.68 -5.42 10.96
N VAL A 90 -4.31 -4.29 11.32
CA VAL A 90 -4.79 -3.31 10.34
C VAL A 90 -3.63 -2.72 9.54
N SER A 91 -2.49 -2.46 10.18
CA SER A 91 -1.26 -2.01 9.50
C SER A 91 -0.72 -3.06 8.53
N GLY A 92 -0.69 -4.34 8.91
CA GLY A 92 -0.24 -5.42 8.05
C GLY A 92 -1.12 -5.56 6.80
N ILE A 93 -2.44 -5.55 6.99
CA ILE A 93 -3.39 -5.59 5.87
C ILE A 93 -3.25 -4.35 4.98
N GLY A 94 -3.08 -3.16 5.56
CA GLY A 94 -2.87 -1.92 4.82
C GLY A 94 -1.61 -1.94 3.96
N ALA A 95 -0.51 -2.48 4.50
CA ALA A 95 0.75 -2.65 3.76
C ALA A 95 0.60 -3.62 2.58
N ILE A 96 -0.08 -4.76 2.79
CA ILE A 96 -0.36 -5.73 1.73
C ILE A 96 -1.24 -5.08 0.64
N ALA A 97 -2.31 -4.39 1.03
CA ALA A 97 -3.20 -3.71 0.09
C ALA A 97 -2.47 -2.63 -0.74
N ALA A 98 -1.61 -1.83 -0.11
CA ALA A 98 -0.79 -0.84 -0.82
C ALA A 98 0.16 -1.50 -1.83
N SER A 99 0.77 -2.62 -1.45
CA SER A 99 1.65 -3.42 -2.33
C SER A 99 0.87 -3.96 -3.52
N SER A 100 -0.33 -4.50 -3.30
CA SER A 100 -1.19 -5.02 -4.36
C SER A 100 -1.62 -3.95 -5.36
N VAL A 101 -1.91 -2.72 -4.90
CA VAL A 101 -2.25 -1.59 -5.78
C VAL A 101 -1.08 -1.24 -6.70
N ILE A 102 0.15 -1.25 -6.18
CA ILE A 102 1.36 -1.03 -6.99
C ILE A 102 1.52 -2.12 -8.04
N ASN A 103 1.28 -3.39 -7.69
CA ASN A 103 1.34 -4.51 -8.64
C ASN A 103 0.32 -4.32 -9.79
N ILE A 104 -0.91 -3.96 -9.45
CA ILE A 104 -1.97 -3.72 -10.44
C ILE A 104 -1.61 -2.55 -11.35
N LEU A 105 -1.09 -1.45 -10.80
CA LEU A 105 -0.59 -0.32 -11.59
C LEU A 105 0.54 -0.74 -12.53
N ALA A 106 1.50 -1.53 -12.04
CA ALA A 106 2.61 -2.04 -12.85
C ALA A 106 2.12 -2.95 -13.99
N SER A 107 1.12 -3.80 -13.73
CA SER A 107 0.49 -4.66 -14.75
C SER A 107 -0.25 -3.87 -15.84
N TYR A 108 -0.75 -2.66 -15.54
CA TYR A 108 -1.46 -1.83 -16.51
C TYR A 108 -0.53 -1.20 -17.56
N TYR A 109 0.77 -1.13 -17.26
CA TYR A 109 1.81 -0.67 -18.20
C TYR A 109 2.47 -1.84 -18.97
N GLN A 110 1.98 -3.07 -18.83
CA GLN A 110 2.32 -4.17 -19.73
C GLN A 110 1.69 -3.93 -21.09
#